data_AF-A0A2J6X8U8-F1
#
_entry.id   AF-A0A2J6X8U8-F1
#
_cell.length_a   1.000
_cell.length_b   1.000
_cell.length_c   1.000
_cell.angle_alpha   90.00
_cell.angle_beta   90.00
_cell.angle_gamma   90.00
#
_symmetry.space_group_name_H-M   'P 1'
#
loop_
_entity.id
_entity.type
_entity.pdbx_description
1 polymer ?
#
loop_
_entity_poly.entity_id
_entity_poly.type
_entity_poly.pdbx_seq_one_letter_code
_entity_poly.pdbx_strand_id
1 'polypeptide(L)' 'MKYIMLNDLDNFFRGSLQYLGEKREEVNKLNVFPVPDGDTGTNMYLTLKTALENVDKKNPKNIRDFGKA' A
#
# COMPACT_ATOMS: atom_id res chain seq x y z
N MET A 1 -13.60 -2.60 24.19
CA MET A 1 -12.71 -1.79 23.33
C MET A 1 -12.03 -2.75 22.35
N LYS A 2 -12.09 -2.50 21.04
CA LYS A 2 -11.47 -3.38 20.02
C LYS A 2 -10.05 -2.90 19.75
N TYR A 3 -9.07 -3.79 19.86
CA TYR A 3 -7.68 -3.48 19.52
C TYR A 3 -7.41 -3.79 18.05
N ILE A 4 -6.54 -3.02 17.42
CA ILE A 4 -5.98 -3.33 16.10
C ILE A 4 -4.78 -4.26 16.34
N MET A 5 -4.85 -5.45 15.76
CA MET A 5 -3.80 -6.46 15.80
C MET A 5 -2.90 -6.35 14.57
N LEU A 6 -1.73 -6.98 14.62
CA LEU A 6 -0.81 -7.07 13.47
C LEU A 6 -1.52 -7.60 12.21
N ASN A 7 -2.33 -8.64 12.36
CA ASN A 7 -3.07 -9.23 11.25
C ASN A 7 -4.11 -8.26 10.65
N ASP A 8 -4.67 -7.35 11.44
CA ASP A 8 -5.61 -6.35 10.91
C ASP A 8 -4.89 -5.35 10.00
N LEU A 9 -3.67 -4.93 10.38
CA LEU A 9 -2.83 -4.06 9.55
C LEU A 9 -2.35 -4.76 8.28
N ASP A 10 -1.87 -6.00 8.39
CA ASP A 10 -1.42 -6.76 7.22
C ASP A 10 -2.57 -6.94 6.20
N ASN A 11 -3.76 -7.34 6.67
CA ASN A 11 -4.94 -7.46 5.81
C ASN A 11 -5.37 -6.12 5.22
N PHE A 12 -5.32 -5.04 6.00
CA PHE A 12 -5.67 -3.70 5.51
C PHE A 12 -4.77 -3.28 4.34
N PHE A 13 -3.45 -3.44 4.47
CA PHE A 13 -2.53 -3.05 3.40
C PHE A 13 -2.62 -3.97 2.17
N ARG A 14 -2.79 -5.29 2.36
CA ARG A 14 -3.00 -6.22 1.24
C ARG A 14 -4.29 -5.94 0.48
N GLY A 15 -5.39 -5.72 1.19
CA GLY A 15 -6.67 -5.30 0.59
C GLY A 15 -6.54 -3.95 -0.12
N SER A 16 -5.79 -3.01 0.47
CA SER A 16 -5.51 -1.71 -0.15
C SER A 16 -4.69 -1.86 -1.44
N LEU A 17 -3.70 -2.76 -1.49
CA LEU A 17 -2.92 -3.03 -2.70
C LEU A 17 -3.81 -3.58 -3.82
N GLN A 18 -4.70 -4.52 -3.51
CA GLN A 18 -5.66 -5.05 -4.47
C GLN A 18 -6.56 -3.94 -5.01
N TYR A 19 -7.21 -3.18 -4.11
CA TYR A 19 -8.13 -2.12 -4.49
C TYR A 19 -7.42 -1.01 -5.29
N LEU A 20 -6.20 -0.63 -4.90
CA LEU A 20 -5.40 0.34 -5.64
C LEU A 20 -5.00 -0.18 -7.03
N GLY A 21 -4.75 -1.48 -7.18
CA GLY A 21 -4.53 -2.11 -8.48
C GLY A 21 -5.75 -1.99 -9.40
N GLU A 22 -6.95 -2.24 -8.87
CA GLU A 22 -8.23 -2.09 -9.60
C GLU A 22 -8.53 -0.63 -9.95
N LYS A 23 -8.13 0.31 -9.09
CA LYS A 23 -8.37 1.75 -9.23
C LYS A 23 -7.21 2.52 -9.86
N ARG A 24 -6.15 1.84 -10.28
CA ARG A 24 -4.89 2.46 -10.70
C ARG A 24 -5.07 3.52 -11.79
N GLU A 25 -5.81 3.19 -12.85
CA GLU A 25 -6.06 4.12 -13.97
C GLU A 25 -6.99 5.28 -13.62
N GLU A 26 -7.86 5.10 -12.62
CA GLU A 26 -8.68 6.17 -12.07
C GLU A 26 -7.78 7.16 -11.30
N VAL A 27 -6.90 6.64 -10.45
CA VAL A 27 -5.96 7.43 -9.66
C VAL A 27 -4.91 8.15 -10.54
N ASN A 28 -4.42 7.51 -11.60
CA ASN A 28 -3.55 8.14 -12.61
C ASN A 28 -4.14 9.44 -13.17
N LYS A 29 -5.48 9.56 -13.22
CA LYS A 29 -6.18 10.75 -13.75
C LYS A 29 -6.46 11.82 -12.70
N LEU A 30 -6.26 11.54 -11.40
CA LEU A 30 -6.60 12.48 -10.33
C LEU A 30 -5.52 13.54 -10.12
N ASN A 31 -4.25 13.17 -10.23
CA ASN A 31 -3.15 14.10 -10.00
C ASN A 31 -2.76 14.82 -11.28
N VAL A 32 -3.34 16.00 -11.49
CA VAL A 32 -3.19 16.82 -12.69
C VAL A 32 -2.40 18.12 -12.48
N PHE A 33 -1.66 18.23 -11.35
CA PHE A 33 -0.88 19.44 -11.01
C PHE A 33 0.59 19.13 -10.65
N PRO A 34 1.58 19.94 -11.09
CA PRO A 34 1.53 20.94 -12.16
C PRO A 34 1.68 20.32 -13.57
N VAL A 35 2.05 19.05 -13.67
CA VAL A 35 2.19 18.32 -14.95
C VAL A 35 1.53 16.94 -14.79
N PRO A 36 0.52 16.59 -15.61
CA PRO A 36 -0.08 15.27 -15.62
C PRO A 36 0.87 14.28 -16.31
N ASP A 37 1.75 13.65 -15.54
CA ASP A 37 2.55 12.50 -15.98
C ASP A 37 1.70 11.22 -16.13
N GLY A 38 0.49 11.22 -15.55
CA GLY A 38 -0.48 10.14 -15.69
C GLY A 38 -0.04 8.86 -15.01
N ASP A 39 0.91 8.93 -14.07
CA ASP A 39 1.53 7.75 -13.45
C ASP A 39 1.28 7.66 -11.94
N THR A 40 0.52 8.59 -11.35
CA THR A 40 0.37 8.68 -9.89
C THR A 40 -0.19 7.41 -9.27
N GLY A 41 -1.22 6.80 -9.87
CA GLY A 41 -1.75 5.52 -9.42
C GLY A 41 -0.74 4.39 -9.56
N THR A 42 0.02 4.38 -10.66
CA THR A 42 1.12 3.43 -10.88
C THR A 42 2.21 3.55 -9.81
N ASN A 43 2.66 4.78 -9.52
CA ASN A 43 3.67 5.06 -8.51
C ASN A 43 3.20 4.63 -7.12
N MET A 44 1.95 4.92 -6.75
CA MET A 44 1.38 4.45 -5.47
C MET A 44 1.27 2.93 -5.41
N TYR A 45 0.79 2.27 -6.47
CA TYR A 45 0.65 0.82 -6.51
C TYR A 45 2.01 0.12 -6.36
N LEU A 46 3.01 0.56 -7.12
CA LEU A 46 4.35 -0.01 -7.06
C LEU A 46 5.01 0.24 -5.70
N THR A 47 4.83 1.44 -5.12
CA THR A 47 5.35 1.76 -3.78
C THR A 47 4.77 0.82 -2.72
N LEU A 48 3.45 0.64 -2.70
CA LEU A 48 2.79 -0.24 -1.74
C LEU A 48 3.15 -1.71 -1.97
N LYS A 49 3.23 -2.14 -3.24
CA LYS A 49 3.67 -3.50 -3.61
C LYS A 49 5.06 -3.79 -3.06
N THR A 50 6.03 -2.90 -3.30
CA THR A 50 7.40 -3.05 -2.80
C THR A 50 7.45 -3.03 -1.27
N ALA A 51 6.64 -2.21 -0.60
CA ALA A 51 6.55 -2.22 0.86
C ALA A 51 6.04 -3.58 1.39
N LEU A 52 4.98 -4.14 0.80
CA LEU A 52 4.45 -5.45 1.20
C LEU A 52 5.40 -6.61 0.89
N GLU A 53 6.15 -6.54 -0.21
CA GLU A 53 7.23 -7.51 -0.48
C GLU A 53 8.33 -7.45 0.59
N ASN A 54 8.65 -6.28 1.14
CA ASN A 54 9.58 -6.15 2.26
C ASN A 54 9.00 -6.68 3.57
N VAL A 55 7.70 -6.46 3.82
CA VAL A 55 6.97 -7.09 4.93
C VAL A 55 7.08 -8.60 4.85
N ASP A 56 6.82 -9.19 3.67
CA ASP A 56 6.91 -10.64 3.46
C ASP A 56 8.33 -11.16 3.72
N LYS A 57 9.35 -10.45 3.24
CA LYS A 57 10.77 -10.81 3.46
C LYS A 57 11.18 -10.73 4.94
N LYS A 58 10.76 -9.70 5.66
CA LYS A 58 11.14 -9.51 7.07
C LYS A 58 10.28 -10.30 8.04
N ASN A 59 9.10 -10.76 7.62
CA ASN A 59 8.17 -11.58 8.39
C ASN A 59 7.96 -11.06 9.84
N PRO A 60 7.45 -9.83 10.00
CA PRO A 60 7.36 -9.16 11.29
C PRO A 60 6.47 -9.93 12.27
N LYS A 61 6.83 -9.92 13.55
CA LYS A 61 6.09 -10.63 14.62
C LYS A 61 5.27 -9.71 15.51
N ASN A 62 5.41 -8.41 15.33
CA ASN A 62 4.65 -7.39 16.06
C ASN A 62 4.49 -6.13 15.17
N ILE A 63 3.63 -5.22 15.60
CA ILE A 63 3.30 -3.99 14.87
C ILE A 63 4.54 -3.09 14.68
N ARG A 64 5.46 -3.06 15.64
CA ARG A 64 6.67 -2.24 15.55
C ARG A 64 7.59 -2.72 14.42
N ASP A 65 7.76 -4.02 14.31
CA ASP A 65 8.59 -4.60 13.25
C ASP A 65 7.91 -4.48 11.89
N PHE A 66 6.57 -4.58 11.84
CA PHE A 66 5.80 -4.33 10.63
C PHE A 66 5.99 -2.90 10.11
N GLY A 67 5.91 -1.89 10.99
CA GLY A 67 6.12 -0.49 10.59
C GLY A 67 7.57 -0.13 10.21
N LYS A 68 8.53 -1.02 10.48
CA LYS A 68 9.94 -0.89 10.07
C LYS A 68 10.29 -1.75 8.85
N ALA A 69 9.33 -2.54 8.37
CA ALA A 69 9.55 -3.40 7.23
C ALA A 69 9.76 -2.58 5.96
#